data_AF-A0A7V9RF05-F1
#
_entry.id   AF-A0A7V9RF05-F1
#
_cell.length_a   1.000
_cell.length_b   1.000
_cell.length_c   1.000
_cell.angle_alpha   90.00
_cell.angle_beta   90.00
_cell.angle_gamma   90.00
#
_symmetry.space_group_name_H-M   'P 1'
#
loop_
_entity.id
_entity.type
_entity.pdbx_description
1 polymer ?
#
loop_
_entity_poly.entity_id
_entity_poly.type
_entity_poly.pdbx_seq_one_letter_code
_entity_poly.pdbx_strand_id
1 'polypeptide(L)'
;MSVRRADRFAWGAAVIAGCAFGLAPSEPAEANPGTGSVVRVEHRDPVAAPTRGPTTALVTVELFFVPRTNLQAAVAGVRALERLQTKHPARVRLVYRILKGSQPMLSIAVLEAHAQGRFNELIDVLHTDRSQQLPKDKILELAKRAGMNDQRLLAALAEGRYEDQFDSNDRRLKRLAHGSTAMTNALFNAKAHPITSPNDADLERAYQAAYERAQELIDRGVPLHRLQRAFEDQALRPEQPFVPSGGRDEVEDGALDHKLAKPPLQLVGLPSFGKGKDAIPIILLCHPNNTGCHSMMRVLRTQQSVYPDDVRIVWAPWFDVTQTTRAAEMTMYGDAALCAEQIGTSPDDFDASPGWVWVNKLLEVINRQHQRVMPPEKLIDLVAGELDIDFGQLSACRARLANKTLEWIERARKSGVTRQPALVIGGRIYEGLNDPTQIQQLVEAELAPGVLARCSTIGCSTE
;
A
#
# COMPACT_ATOMS: atom_id res chain seq x y z
N MET A 1 -32.34 31.98 -61.97
CA MET A 1 -31.85 31.69 -63.34
C MET A 1 -31.36 30.24 -63.40
N SER A 2 -32.03 29.43 -64.25
CA SER A 2 -31.61 28.18 -64.94
C SER A 2 -30.93 27.06 -64.10
N VAL A 3 -31.56 25.92 -63.75
CA VAL A 3 -32.12 24.78 -64.53
C VAL A 3 -31.08 23.87 -65.22
N ARG A 4 -31.02 22.60 -64.78
CA ARG A 4 -31.02 21.29 -65.52
C ARG A 4 -30.72 20.15 -64.50
N ARG A 5 -31.63 19.19 -64.19
CA ARG A 5 -32.05 17.93 -64.88
C ARG A 5 -30.87 17.08 -65.38
N ALA A 6 -30.84 15.74 -65.36
CA ALA A 6 -31.63 14.62 -64.81
C ALA A 6 -30.86 13.33 -65.22
N ASP A 7 -31.10 12.19 -64.55
CA ASP A 7 -31.21 10.81 -65.11
C ASP A 7 -31.14 9.81 -63.92
N ARG A 8 -32.25 9.18 -63.48
CA ARG A 8 -33.00 8.04 -64.06
C ARG A 8 -32.16 6.77 -64.25
N PHE A 9 -32.30 5.84 -63.31
CA PHE A 9 -32.30 4.40 -63.59
C PHE A 9 -33.46 3.74 -62.84
N ALA A 10 -34.31 3.08 -63.62
CA ALA A 10 -35.39 2.19 -63.20
C ALA A 10 -35.08 0.78 -63.75
N TRP A 11 -36.00 -0.17 -63.53
CA TRP A 11 -35.98 -1.63 -63.78
C TRP A 11 -35.55 -2.43 -62.55
N GLY A 12 -36.30 -3.41 -62.05
CA GLY A 12 -37.57 -3.99 -62.50
C GLY A 12 -38.09 -4.94 -61.42
N ALA A 13 -39.41 -5.05 -61.37
CA ALA A 13 -40.15 -5.91 -60.44
C ALA A 13 -40.14 -7.38 -60.89
N ALA A 14 -40.13 -8.30 -59.93
CA ALA A 14 -40.69 -9.64 -60.09
C ALA A 14 -41.47 -9.99 -58.82
N VAL A 15 -42.79 -10.09 -59.01
CA VAL A 15 -43.80 -10.51 -58.04
C VAL A 15 -43.85 -12.03 -58.06
N ILE A 16 -43.73 -12.68 -56.90
CA ILE A 16 -44.23 -14.05 -56.69
C ILE A 16 -45.24 -13.98 -55.55
N ALA A 17 -46.50 -14.19 -55.91
CA ALA A 17 -47.62 -14.36 -55.02
C ALA A 17 -47.56 -15.78 -54.41
N GLY A 18 -47.44 -15.86 -53.09
CA GLY A 18 -47.63 -17.08 -52.31
C GLY A 18 -48.74 -16.87 -51.28
N CYS A 19 -49.94 -17.32 -51.61
CA CYS A 19 -51.04 -17.42 -50.64
C CYS A 19 -50.73 -18.54 -49.64
N ALA A 20 -50.51 -18.18 -48.38
CA ALA A 20 -50.59 -19.10 -47.25
C ALA A 20 -51.56 -18.52 -46.21
N PHE A 21 -52.75 -19.10 -46.15
CA PHE A 21 -53.65 -18.98 -45.01
C PHE A 21 -52.96 -19.68 -43.82
N GLY A 22 -52.60 -18.91 -42.80
CA GLY A 22 -51.98 -19.42 -41.58
C GLY A 22 -52.28 -18.50 -40.40
N LEU A 23 -53.33 -18.86 -39.65
CA LEU A 23 -53.58 -18.60 -38.23
C LEU A 23 -52.92 -17.35 -37.62
N ALA A 24 -53.74 -16.35 -37.28
CA ALA A 24 -53.36 -15.24 -36.42
C ALA A 24 -52.76 -15.77 -35.10
N PRO A 25 -51.55 -15.36 -34.71
CA PRO A 25 -51.08 -15.56 -33.35
C PRO A 25 -51.95 -14.70 -32.44
N SER A 26 -52.62 -15.35 -31.49
CA SER A 26 -53.26 -14.70 -30.35
C SER A 26 -52.23 -13.80 -29.67
N GLU A 27 -52.52 -12.50 -29.60
CA GLU A 27 -51.79 -11.57 -28.75
C GLU A 27 -51.79 -12.14 -27.32
N PRO A 28 -50.62 -12.35 -26.70
CA PRO A 28 -50.59 -12.68 -25.29
C PRO A 28 -51.18 -11.51 -24.53
N ALA A 29 -52.28 -11.76 -23.81
CA ALA A 29 -52.89 -10.81 -22.91
C ALA A 29 -51.81 -10.18 -22.03
N GLU A 30 -51.73 -8.84 -22.05
CA GLU A 30 -50.94 -8.04 -21.12
C GLU A 30 -51.29 -8.46 -19.69
N ALA A 31 -50.40 -9.27 -19.11
CA ALA A 31 -50.46 -9.63 -17.72
C ALA A 31 -50.22 -8.36 -16.90
N ASN A 32 -51.30 -7.87 -16.32
CA ASN A 32 -51.33 -6.85 -15.28
C ASN A 32 -50.16 -7.10 -14.30
N PRO A 33 -49.21 -6.18 -14.10
CA PRO A 33 -48.09 -6.41 -13.21
C PRO A 33 -48.63 -6.45 -11.78
N GLY A 34 -48.86 -7.67 -11.30
CA GLY A 34 -49.25 -7.92 -9.93
C GLY A 34 -48.28 -7.23 -8.97
N THR A 35 -48.85 -6.49 -8.03
CA THR A 35 -48.19 -5.93 -6.85
C THR A 35 -47.37 -7.02 -6.15
N GLY A 36 -46.06 -7.03 -6.40
CA GLY A 36 -45.14 -7.99 -5.80
C GLY A 36 -44.01 -8.45 -6.72
N SER A 37 -43.42 -7.55 -7.54
CA SER A 37 -42.22 -7.91 -8.32
C SER A 37 -41.07 -8.25 -7.36
N VAL A 38 -40.78 -9.53 -7.19
CA VAL A 38 -39.61 -10.02 -6.45
C VAL A 38 -38.37 -9.67 -7.28
N VAL A 39 -37.74 -8.55 -6.96
CA VAL A 39 -36.44 -8.18 -7.53
C VAL A 39 -35.38 -9.03 -6.84
N ARG A 40 -34.79 -9.98 -7.57
CA ARG A 40 -33.65 -10.76 -7.07
C ARG A 40 -32.45 -9.84 -6.91
N VAL A 41 -32.12 -9.48 -5.67
CA VAL A 41 -30.90 -8.73 -5.34
C VAL A 41 -29.75 -9.73 -5.19
N GLU A 42 -28.86 -9.75 -6.17
CA GLU A 42 -27.61 -10.53 -6.09
C GLU A 42 -26.73 -9.93 -4.98
N HIS A 43 -26.64 -10.63 -3.86
CA HIS A 43 -25.73 -10.26 -2.78
C HIS A 43 -24.32 -10.70 -3.14
N ARG A 44 -23.38 -9.76 -3.13
CA ARG A 44 -21.95 -10.02 -3.35
C ARG A 44 -21.23 -10.01 -2.02
N ASP A 45 -20.13 -10.75 -1.95
CA ASP A 45 -19.22 -10.69 -0.80
C ASP A 45 -18.77 -9.23 -0.62
N PRO A 46 -19.07 -8.59 0.53
CA PRO A 46 -18.72 -7.19 0.76
C PRO A 46 -17.20 -6.95 0.76
N VAL A 47 -16.39 -7.98 0.94
CA VAL A 47 -14.92 -7.90 0.93
C VAL A 47 -14.34 -8.14 -0.47
N ALA A 48 -15.14 -8.65 -1.41
CA ALA A 48 -14.69 -8.79 -2.78
C ALA A 48 -14.54 -7.42 -3.45
N ALA A 49 -13.40 -7.19 -4.11
CA ALA A 49 -13.22 -5.99 -4.91
C ALA A 49 -14.18 -6.01 -6.12
N PRO A 50 -14.83 -4.88 -6.45
CA PRO A 50 -15.62 -4.79 -7.67
C PRO A 50 -14.80 -5.25 -8.87
N THR A 51 -15.40 -6.09 -9.71
CA THR A 51 -14.70 -6.75 -10.81
C THR A 51 -15.60 -6.81 -12.06
N ARG A 52 -14.99 -6.67 -13.24
CA ARG A 52 -15.63 -6.84 -14.56
C ARG A 52 -14.74 -7.70 -15.46
N GLY A 53 -15.34 -8.61 -16.22
CA GLY A 53 -14.63 -9.56 -17.09
C GLY A 53 -14.36 -10.91 -16.42
N PRO A 54 -13.88 -11.91 -17.20
CA PRO A 54 -13.74 -13.28 -16.72
C PRO A 54 -12.52 -13.45 -15.80
N THR A 55 -12.61 -14.38 -14.85
CA THR A 55 -11.47 -14.75 -13.97
C THR A 55 -10.33 -15.44 -14.74
N THR A 56 -10.59 -15.91 -15.96
CA THR A 56 -9.65 -16.56 -16.87
C THR A 56 -8.96 -15.60 -17.85
N ALA A 57 -9.21 -14.30 -17.73
CA ALA A 57 -8.56 -13.28 -18.55
C ALA A 57 -7.03 -13.32 -18.40
N LEU A 58 -6.30 -13.19 -19.52
CA LEU A 58 -4.82 -13.14 -19.53
C LEU A 58 -4.26 -11.81 -19.00
N VAL A 59 -5.06 -10.74 -19.08
CA VAL A 59 -4.68 -9.43 -18.56
C VAL A 59 -5.63 -9.06 -17.43
N THR A 60 -5.07 -8.94 -16.23
CA THR A 60 -5.74 -8.31 -15.09
C THR A 60 -5.27 -6.86 -14.98
N VAL A 61 -6.23 -5.94 -15.02
CA VAL A 61 -6.03 -4.52 -14.78
C VAL A 61 -6.62 -4.18 -13.43
N GLU A 62 -5.80 -3.72 -12.49
CA GLU A 62 -6.27 -3.23 -11.20
C GLU A 62 -6.23 -1.71 -11.17
N LEU A 63 -7.38 -1.08 -11.04
CA LEU A 63 -7.51 0.36 -10.95
C LEU A 63 -7.57 0.80 -9.49
N PHE A 64 -6.54 1.50 -9.03
CA PHE A 64 -6.52 2.12 -7.71
C PHE A 64 -6.98 3.57 -7.81
N PHE A 65 -8.03 3.93 -7.07
CA PHE A 65 -8.51 5.30 -7.06
C PHE A 65 -9.21 5.67 -5.75
N VAL A 66 -9.13 6.96 -5.44
CA VAL A 66 -9.94 7.60 -4.40
C VAL A 66 -11.12 8.29 -5.08
N PRO A 67 -12.37 7.91 -4.79
CA PRO A 67 -13.53 8.71 -5.18
C PRO A 67 -13.41 10.12 -4.59
N ARG A 68 -13.38 11.18 -5.41
CA ARG A 68 -13.24 12.58 -4.97
C ARG A 68 -14.18 13.51 -5.73
N THR A 69 -14.36 14.71 -5.20
CA THR A 69 -15.26 15.73 -5.75
C THR A 69 -14.78 16.34 -7.09
N ASN A 70 -13.50 16.21 -7.46
CA ASN A 70 -13.01 16.48 -8.83
C ASN A 70 -12.95 15.17 -9.64
N LEU A 71 -14.12 14.55 -9.85
CA LEU A 71 -14.28 13.22 -10.46
C LEU A 71 -13.76 13.14 -11.91
N GLN A 72 -13.48 14.25 -12.60
CA GLN A 72 -13.19 14.18 -14.04
C GLN A 72 -11.97 13.32 -14.37
N ALA A 73 -10.85 13.46 -13.67
CA ALA A 73 -9.66 12.67 -13.96
C ALA A 73 -9.81 11.20 -13.53
N ALA A 74 -10.34 10.94 -12.34
CA ALA A 74 -10.52 9.59 -11.82
C ALA A 74 -11.57 8.80 -12.63
N VAL A 75 -12.69 9.44 -12.98
CA VAL A 75 -13.71 8.83 -13.83
C VAL A 75 -13.24 8.70 -15.27
N ALA A 76 -12.46 9.65 -15.80
CA ALA A 76 -11.84 9.48 -17.13
C ALA A 76 -10.97 8.22 -17.17
N GLY A 77 -10.18 7.97 -16.12
CA GLY A 77 -9.43 6.71 -15.92
C GLY A 77 -10.32 5.48 -15.92
N VAL A 78 -11.37 5.48 -15.08
CA VAL A 78 -12.38 4.40 -15.03
C VAL A 78 -12.96 4.11 -16.41
N ARG A 79 -13.45 5.15 -17.10
CA ARG A 79 -14.10 5.00 -18.42
C ARG A 79 -13.13 4.55 -19.50
N ALA A 80 -11.89 5.02 -19.48
CA ALA A 80 -10.89 4.60 -20.44
C ALA A 80 -10.58 3.10 -20.30
N LEU A 81 -10.46 2.61 -19.05
CA LEU A 81 -10.30 1.18 -18.78
C LEU A 81 -11.56 0.36 -19.07
N GLU A 82 -12.76 0.91 -18.86
CA GLU A 82 -14.03 0.26 -19.28
C GLU A 82 -14.13 0.12 -20.79
N ARG A 83 -13.71 1.15 -21.56
CA ARG A 83 -13.61 1.05 -23.03
C ARG A 83 -12.61 -0.02 -23.43
N LEU A 84 -11.45 -0.09 -22.79
CA LEU A 84 -10.46 -1.14 -23.03
C LEU A 84 -11.05 -2.54 -22.74
N GLN A 85 -11.76 -2.71 -21.62
CA GLN A 85 -12.42 -3.97 -21.28
C GLN A 85 -13.51 -4.33 -22.29
N THR A 86 -14.25 -3.35 -22.80
CA THR A 86 -15.29 -3.56 -23.83
C THR A 86 -14.69 -3.96 -25.17
N LYS A 87 -13.52 -3.42 -25.54
CA LYS A 87 -12.76 -3.84 -26.74
C LYS A 87 -12.20 -5.26 -26.60
N HIS A 88 -11.86 -5.67 -25.37
CA HIS A 88 -11.22 -6.97 -25.08
C HIS A 88 -11.96 -7.80 -24.00
N PRO A 89 -13.25 -8.12 -24.19
CA PRO A 89 -14.12 -8.59 -23.10
C PRO A 89 -13.75 -9.96 -22.53
N ALA A 90 -13.15 -10.84 -23.35
CA ALA A 90 -12.67 -12.15 -22.92
C ALA A 90 -11.22 -12.15 -22.41
N ARG A 91 -10.46 -11.08 -22.70
CA ARG A 91 -9.00 -11.01 -22.47
C ARG A 91 -8.60 -10.09 -21.33
N VAL A 92 -9.47 -9.13 -20.98
CA VAL A 92 -9.23 -8.16 -19.91
C VAL A 92 -10.22 -8.38 -18.77
N ARG A 93 -9.66 -8.53 -17.57
CA ARG A 93 -10.37 -8.44 -16.29
C ARG A 93 -10.00 -7.12 -15.63
N LEU A 94 -11.00 -6.32 -15.29
CA LEU A 94 -10.84 -5.06 -14.56
C LEU A 94 -11.24 -5.27 -13.10
N VAL A 95 -10.37 -4.90 -12.17
CA VAL A 95 -10.62 -4.94 -10.72
C VAL A 95 -10.50 -3.52 -10.18
N TYR A 96 -11.53 -3.06 -9.47
CA TYR A 96 -11.59 -1.73 -8.90
C TYR A 96 -11.14 -1.77 -7.44
N ARG A 97 -10.00 -1.13 -7.14
CA ARG A 97 -9.39 -1.07 -5.81
C ARG A 97 -9.62 0.31 -5.21
N ILE A 98 -10.64 0.40 -4.36
CA ILE A 98 -11.05 1.67 -3.77
C ILE A 98 -10.12 2.00 -2.61
N LEU A 99 -9.52 3.19 -2.65
CA LEU A 99 -8.65 3.71 -1.60
C LEU A 99 -9.42 4.64 -0.67
N LYS A 100 -8.99 4.71 0.60
CA LYS A 100 -9.53 5.65 1.56
C LYS A 100 -9.16 7.08 1.18
N GLY A 101 -10.16 7.91 0.90
CA GLY A 101 -9.98 9.34 0.68
C GLY A 101 -9.98 10.16 1.96
N SER A 102 -9.72 11.46 1.81
CA SER A 102 -9.97 12.44 2.88
C SER A 102 -11.45 12.56 3.25
N GLN A 103 -12.35 12.16 2.34
CA GLN A 103 -13.77 11.99 2.58
C GLN A 103 -14.11 10.48 2.57
N PRO A 104 -13.94 9.78 3.71
CA PRO A 104 -14.07 8.32 3.75
C PRO A 104 -15.48 7.85 3.36
N MET A 105 -16.51 8.66 3.64
CA MET A 105 -17.90 8.33 3.33
C MET A 105 -18.13 8.00 1.85
N LEU A 106 -17.52 8.74 0.92
CA LEU A 106 -17.71 8.46 -0.51
C LEU A 106 -17.04 7.14 -0.91
N SER A 107 -15.88 6.83 -0.34
CA SER A 107 -15.18 5.56 -0.57
C SER A 107 -16.00 4.37 -0.04
N ILE A 108 -16.60 4.54 1.15
CA ILE A 108 -17.53 3.58 1.76
C ILE A 108 -18.78 3.41 0.89
N ALA A 109 -19.36 4.51 0.38
CA ALA A 109 -20.53 4.45 -0.49
C ALA A 109 -20.26 3.64 -1.77
N VAL A 110 -19.08 3.78 -2.36
CA VAL A 110 -18.70 3.01 -3.57
C VAL A 110 -18.56 1.51 -3.27
N LEU A 111 -17.96 1.13 -2.14
CA LEU A 111 -17.86 -0.28 -1.74
C LEU A 111 -19.21 -0.88 -1.34
N GLU A 112 -20.03 -0.12 -0.61
CA GLU A 112 -21.39 -0.56 -0.26
C GLU A 112 -22.27 -0.67 -1.51
N ALA A 113 -22.11 0.21 -2.49
CA ALA A 113 -22.78 0.09 -3.79
C ALA A 113 -22.43 -1.24 -4.46
N HIS A 114 -21.16 -1.67 -4.39
CA HIS A 114 -20.78 -2.99 -4.89
C HIS A 114 -21.44 -4.14 -4.13
N ALA A 115 -21.44 -4.09 -2.80
CA ALA A 115 -22.09 -5.10 -1.96
C ALA A 115 -23.61 -5.19 -2.23
N GLN A 116 -24.24 -4.09 -2.65
CA GLN A 116 -25.64 -4.02 -3.03
C GLN A 116 -25.92 -4.27 -4.53
N GLY A 117 -24.88 -4.52 -5.35
CA GLY A 117 -25.03 -4.71 -6.80
C GLY A 117 -25.35 -3.44 -7.59
N ARG A 118 -25.08 -2.25 -7.02
CA ARG A 118 -25.35 -0.90 -7.56
C ARG A 118 -24.08 -0.10 -7.91
N PHE A 119 -22.94 -0.77 -8.03
CA PHE A 119 -21.65 -0.11 -8.26
C PHE A 119 -21.66 0.77 -9.51
N ASN A 120 -22.13 0.21 -10.65
CA ASN A 120 -22.12 0.93 -11.93
C ASN A 120 -23.05 2.14 -11.88
N GLU A 121 -24.26 1.95 -11.34
CA GLU A 121 -25.26 3.00 -11.21
C GLU A 121 -24.75 4.16 -10.35
N LEU A 122 -24.03 3.87 -9.26
CA LEU A 122 -23.43 4.93 -8.45
C LEU A 122 -22.30 5.65 -9.20
N ILE A 123 -21.41 4.92 -9.88
CA ILE A 123 -20.33 5.53 -10.67
C ILE A 123 -20.90 6.42 -11.80
N ASP A 124 -21.98 5.99 -12.45
CA ASP A 124 -22.69 6.76 -13.48
C ASP A 124 -23.28 8.04 -12.89
N VAL A 125 -24.00 7.94 -11.77
CA VAL A 125 -24.58 9.09 -11.08
C VAL A 125 -23.50 10.07 -10.65
N LEU A 126 -22.41 9.60 -10.04
CA LEU A 126 -21.27 10.42 -9.63
C LEU A 126 -20.59 11.11 -10.81
N HIS A 127 -20.51 10.47 -11.96
CA HIS A 127 -19.93 11.07 -13.17
C HIS A 127 -20.76 12.23 -13.72
N THR A 128 -22.09 12.08 -13.70
CA THR A 128 -23.00 13.11 -14.20
C THR A 128 -23.10 14.31 -13.27
N ASP A 129 -22.79 14.12 -11.98
CA ASP A 129 -22.82 15.18 -11.00
C ASP A 129 -21.64 16.14 -11.18
N ARG A 130 -21.95 17.44 -11.29
CA ARG A 130 -20.94 18.50 -11.51
C ARG A 130 -20.58 19.24 -10.22
N SER A 131 -21.02 18.75 -9.06
CA SER A 131 -20.77 19.42 -7.79
C SER A 131 -19.27 19.36 -7.45
N GLN A 132 -18.69 20.50 -7.11
CA GLN A 132 -17.29 20.59 -6.68
C GLN A 132 -17.06 20.03 -5.27
N GLN A 133 -18.13 19.83 -4.51
CA GLN A 133 -18.12 19.29 -3.16
C GLN A 133 -19.27 18.28 -2.99
N LEU A 134 -19.00 17.22 -2.24
CA LEU A 134 -19.96 16.15 -1.96
C LEU A 134 -20.10 16.03 -0.44
N PRO A 135 -20.84 16.94 0.21
CA PRO A 135 -21.15 16.78 1.63
C PRO A 135 -21.97 15.49 1.85
N LYS A 136 -22.02 15.04 3.10
CA LYS A 136 -22.72 13.81 3.51
C LYS A 136 -24.12 13.67 2.89
N ASP A 137 -24.94 14.71 2.99
CA ASP A 137 -26.33 14.66 2.51
C ASP A 137 -26.40 14.50 0.99
N LYS A 138 -25.47 15.11 0.25
CA LYS A 138 -25.37 14.95 -1.20
C LYS A 138 -24.96 13.54 -1.58
N ILE A 139 -24.04 12.92 -0.83
CA ILE A 139 -23.65 11.52 -1.06
C ILE A 139 -24.86 10.60 -0.87
N LEU A 140 -25.68 10.82 0.15
CA LEU A 140 -26.92 10.05 0.37
C LEU A 140 -27.95 10.25 -0.75
N GLU A 141 -28.12 11.49 -1.23
CA GLU A 141 -28.99 11.80 -2.37
C GLU A 141 -28.54 11.05 -3.64
N LEU A 142 -27.24 11.07 -3.94
CA LEU A 142 -26.67 10.38 -5.10
C LEU A 142 -26.76 8.86 -4.96
N ALA A 143 -26.51 8.31 -3.77
CA ALA A 143 -26.70 6.88 -3.48
C ALA A 143 -28.16 6.46 -3.69
N LYS A 144 -29.12 7.27 -3.22
CA LYS A 144 -30.54 7.02 -3.44
C LYS A 144 -30.92 7.06 -4.92
N ARG A 145 -30.38 8.02 -5.69
CA ARG A 145 -30.56 8.09 -7.15
C ARG A 145 -29.99 6.87 -7.88
N ALA A 146 -28.92 6.29 -7.36
CA ALA A 146 -28.35 5.03 -7.84
C ALA A 146 -29.12 3.78 -7.38
N GLY A 147 -30.23 3.94 -6.66
CA GLY A 147 -31.05 2.84 -6.15
C GLY A 147 -30.43 2.06 -5.00
N MET A 148 -29.52 2.69 -4.25
CA MET A 148 -28.93 2.11 -3.04
C MET A 148 -29.87 2.21 -1.84
N ASN A 149 -29.71 1.29 -0.89
CA ASN A 149 -30.30 1.34 0.44
C ASN A 149 -29.46 2.25 1.36
N ASP A 150 -30.04 3.37 1.73
CA ASP A 150 -29.48 4.43 2.57
C ASP A 150 -29.25 3.98 4.02
N GLN A 151 -30.15 3.18 4.60
CA GLN A 151 -29.96 2.64 5.94
C GLN A 151 -28.72 1.72 6.02
N ARG A 152 -28.55 0.85 5.03
CA ARG A 152 -27.37 -0.03 4.94
C ARG A 152 -26.07 0.75 4.78
N LEU A 153 -26.10 1.82 3.97
CA LEU A 153 -24.94 2.71 3.79
C LEU A 153 -24.57 3.42 5.11
N LEU A 154 -25.55 3.93 5.84
CA LEU A 154 -25.31 4.57 7.15
C LEU A 154 -24.78 3.57 8.19
N ALA A 155 -25.27 2.33 8.19
CA ALA A 155 -24.75 1.26 9.04
C ALA A 155 -23.29 0.92 8.71
N ALA A 156 -22.96 0.73 7.43
CA ALA A 156 -21.58 0.46 7.00
C ALA A 156 -20.59 1.56 7.42
N LEU A 157 -21.05 2.82 7.39
CA LEU A 157 -20.28 3.97 7.86
C LEU A 157 -20.07 3.94 9.39
N ALA A 158 -21.12 3.64 10.16
CA ALA A 158 -21.03 3.58 11.62
C ALA A 158 -20.16 2.43 12.12
N GLU A 159 -20.19 1.30 11.41
CA GLU A 159 -19.43 0.09 11.74
C GLU A 159 -17.96 0.13 11.31
N GLY A 160 -17.57 1.07 10.44
CA GLY A 160 -16.23 1.03 9.83
C GLY A 160 -15.99 -0.23 8.98
N ARG A 161 -17.04 -0.78 8.37
CA ARG A 161 -17.07 -2.12 7.74
C ARG A 161 -15.95 -2.38 6.72
N TYR A 162 -15.42 -1.33 6.10
CA TYR A 162 -14.46 -1.43 5.00
C TYR A 162 -13.03 -0.98 5.35
N GLU A 163 -12.72 -0.74 6.63
CA GLU A 163 -11.38 -0.29 7.04
C GLU A 163 -10.27 -1.27 6.61
N ASP A 164 -10.44 -2.57 6.90
CA ASP A 164 -9.48 -3.60 6.48
C ASP A 164 -9.31 -3.67 4.95
N GLN A 165 -10.38 -3.41 4.19
CA GLN A 165 -10.34 -3.39 2.73
C GLN A 165 -9.53 -2.20 2.20
N PHE A 166 -9.69 -1.02 2.83
CA PHE A 166 -8.90 0.16 2.48
C PHE A 166 -7.43 -0.06 2.78
N ASP A 167 -7.12 -0.58 3.97
CA ASP A 167 -5.74 -0.86 4.38
C ASP A 167 -5.10 -1.91 3.48
N SER A 168 -5.84 -2.96 3.12
CA SER A 168 -5.39 -3.99 2.17
C SER A 168 -5.11 -3.41 0.77
N ASN A 169 -6.00 -2.55 0.25
CA ASN A 169 -5.82 -1.91 -1.05
C ASN A 169 -4.64 -0.93 -1.03
N ASP A 170 -4.48 -0.14 0.02
CA ASP A 170 -3.36 0.79 0.19
C ASP A 170 -2.02 0.06 0.28
N ARG A 171 -1.93 -1.00 1.10
CA ARG A 171 -0.74 -1.87 1.14
C ARG A 171 -0.43 -2.45 -0.22
N ARG A 172 -1.44 -3.00 -0.92
CA ARG A 172 -1.24 -3.58 -2.25
C ARG A 172 -0.69 -2.56 -3.25
N LEU A 173 -1.21 -1.34 -3.25
CA LEU A 173 -0.71 -0.27 -4.10
C LEU A 173 0.75 0.08 -3.75
N LYS A 174 1.04 0.28 -2.46
CA LYS A 174 2.40 0.64 -2.00
C LYS A 174 3.42 -0.41 -2.39
N ARG A 175 3.11 -1.71 -2.21
CA ARG A 175 3.97 -2.83 -2.62
C ARG A 175 4.25 -2.82 -4.12
N LEU A 176 3.21 -2.85 -4.95
CA LEU A 176 3.36 -3.08 -6.39
C LEU A 176 3.68 -1.82 -7.21
N ALA A 177 3.42 -0.63 -6.66
CA ALA A 177 3.72 0.64 -7.32
C ALA A 177 4.90 1.39 -6.69
N HIS A 178 5.65 0.75 -5.75
CA HIS A 178 6.89 1.25 -5.14
C HIS A 178 6.79 2.71 -4.64
N GLY A 179 5.68 3.05 -3.99
CA GLY A 179 5.45 4.40 -3.47
C GLY A 179 5.01 5.44 -4.50
N SER A 180 4.62 5.05 -5.72
CA SER A 180 3.99 5.96 -6.68
C SER A 180 2.75 6.61 -6.04
N THR A 181 2.86 7.90 -5.76
CA THR A 181 1.82 8.73 -5.15
C THR A 181 0.77 9.21 -6.14
N ALA A 182 0.89 8.82 -7.43
CA ALA A 182 -0.10 9.16 -8.43
C ALA A 182 -1.47 8.57 -8.00
N MET A 183 -2.41 9.47 -7.71
CA MET A 183 -3.71 9.16 -7.10
C MET A 183 -4.62 8.27 -7.99
N THR A 184 -4.18 8.01 -9.23
CA THR A 184 -4.81 7.10 -10.18
C THR A 184 -3.71 6.27 -10.84
N ASN A 185 -3.48 5.09 -10.27
CA ASN A 185 -2.55 4.10 -10.80
C ASN A 185 -3.36 2.89 -11.27
N ALA A 186 -3.05 2.41 -12.47
CA ALA A 186 -3.50 1.10 -12.93
C ALA A 186 -2.34 0.12 -12.85
N LEU A 187 -2.59 -1.12 -12.40
CA LEU A 187 -1.62 -2.21 -12.52
C LEU A 187 -2.06 -3.12 -13.65
N PHE A 188 -1.22 -3.28 -14.67
CA PHE A 188 -1.42 -4.26 -15.75
C PHE A 188 -0.55 -5.48 -15.46
N ASN A 189 -1.17 -6.60 -15.06
CA ASN A 189 -0.44 -7.80 -14.63
C ASN A 189 0.67 -7.44 -13.62
N ALA A 190 0.25 -6.83 -12.50
CA ALA A 190 1.06 -6.30 -11.40
C ALA A 190 2.06 -5.17 -11.75
N LYS A 191 2.16 -4.72 -13.00
CA LYS A 191 3.05 -3.62 -13.41
C LYS A 191 2.32 -2.28 -13.39
N ALA A 192 2.86 -1.31 -12.66
CA ALA A 192 2.27 0.01 -12.57
C ALA A 192 2.27 0.77 -13.90
N HIS A 193 1.15 1.45 -14.17
CA HIS A 193 0.93 2.32 -15.30
C HIS A 193 0.14 3.56 -14.83
N PRO A 194 0.72 4.77 -14.91
CA PRO A 194 0.01 5.99 -14.59
C PRO A 194 -1.16 6.23 -15.54
N ILE A 195 -2.30 6.67 -15.02
CA ILE A 195 -3.52 6.92 -15.81
C ILE A 195 -4.12 8.30 -15.53
N THR A 196 -3.29 9.26 -15.14
CA THR A 196 -3.71 10.64 -14.82
C THR A 196 -4.28 11.40 -16.02
N SER A 197 -3.89 11.02 -17.24
CA SER A 197 -4.43 11.53 -18.50
C SER A 197 -4.47 10.38 -19.51
N PRO A 198 -5.45 9.46 -19.37
CA PRO A 198 -5.45 8.21 -20.09
C PRO A 198 -5.70 8.47 -21.58
N ASN A 199 -4.73 8.10 -22.41
CA ASN A 199 -4.88 8.03 -23.85
C ASN A 199 -5.20 6.57 -24.24
N ASP A 200 -6.24 6.37 -25.05
CA ASP A 200 -6.66 5.05 -25.53
C ASP A 200 -5.49 4.28 -26.18
N ALA A 201 -4.59 4.95 -26.92
CA ALA A 201 -3.44 4.32 -27.54
C ALA A 201 -2.37 3.86 -26.51
N ASP A 202 -2.21 4.59 -25.41
CA ASP A 202 -1.24 4.25 -24.36
C ASP A 202 -1.74 3.05 -23.55
N LEU A 203 -3.05 3.03 -23.26
CA LEU A 203 -3.71 1.90 -22.61
C LEU A 203 -3.66 0.65 -23.48
N GLU A 204 -3.86 0.77 -24.79
CA GLU A 204 -3.75 -0.36 -25.72
C GLU A 204 -2.32 -0.93 -25.75
N ARG A 205 -1.29 -0.05 -25.75
CA ARG A 205 0.11 -0.48 -25.63
C ARG A 205 0.40 -1.19 -24.30
N ALA A 206 -0.11 -0.65 -23.19
CA ALA A 206 0.03 -1.27 -21.88
C ALA A 206 -0.65 -2.65 -21.80
N TYR A 207 -1.85 -2.77 -22.39
CA TYR A 207 -2.57 -4.03 -22.56
C TYR A 207 -1.75 -5.04 -23.37
N GLN A 208 -1.25 -4.65 -24.54
CA GLN A 208 -0.52 -5.55 -25.44
C GLN A 208 0.75 -6.09 -24.76
N ALA A 209 1.52 -5.22 -24.10
CA ALA A 209 2.71 -5.62 -23.35
C ALA A 209 2.37 -6.54 -22.16
N ALA A 210 1.21 -6.36 -21.51
CA ALA A 210 0.76 -7.26 -20.45
C ALA A 210 0.30 -8.62 -20.97
N TYR A 211 -0.38 -8.62 -22.13
CA TYR A 211 -0.84 -9.83 -22.82
C TYR A 211 0.33 -10.69 -23.29
N GLU A 212 1.34 -10.10 -23.92
CA GLU A 212 2.56 -10.79 -24.37
C GLU A 212 3.31 -11.43 -23.19
N ARG A 213 3.47 -10.72 -22.07
CA ARG A 213 4.06 -11.29 -20.85
C ARG A 213 3.26 -12.48 -20.31
N ALA A 214 1.93 -12.43 -20.40
CA ALA A 214 1.08 -13.55 -19.98
C ALA A 214 1.28 -14.77 -20.86
N GLN A 215 1.36 -14.56 -22.18
CA GLN A 215 1.62 -15.63 -23.13
C GLN A 215 3.00 -16.25 -22.88
N GLU A 216 4.04 -15.45 -22.68
CA GLU A 216 5.39 -15.93 -22.36
C GLU A 216 5.44 -16.77 -21.07
N LEU A 217 4.63 -16.44 -20.05
CA LEU A 217 4.53 -17.27 -18.85
C LEU A 217 3.79 -18.59 -19.08
N ILE A 218 2.72 -18.57 -19.89
CA ILE A 218 2.00 -19.78 -20.28
C ILE A 218 2.91 -20.70 -21.10
N ASP A 219 3.67 -20.15 -22.05
CA ASP A 219 4.60 -20.91 -22.89
C ASP A 219 5.73 -21.54 -22.06
N ARG A 220 6.09 -20.90 -20.93
CA ARG A 220 6.99 -21.46 -19.90
C ARG A 220 6.33 -22.47 -18.96
N GLY A 221 5.06 -22.81 -19.18
CA GLY A 221 4.32 -23.82 -18.41
C GLY A 221 3.63 -23.30 -17.14
N VAL A 222 3.55 -21.98 -16.92
CA VAL A 222 2.79 -21.43 -15.79
C VAL A 222 1.29 -21.60 -16.07
N PRO A 223 0.54 -22.35 -15.23
CA PRO A 223 -0.88 -22.57 -15.48
C PRO A 223 -1.69 -21.28 -15.28
N LEU A 224 -2.77 -21.13 -16.04
CA LEU A 224 -3.61 -19.91 -16.08
C LEU A 224 -4.01 -19.39 -14.68
N HIS A 225 -4.44 -20.29 -13.79
CA HIS A 225 -4.86 -19.94 -12.43
C HIS A 225 -3.73 -19.43 -11.52
N ARG A 226 -2.45 -19.58 -11.92
CA ARG A 226 -1.26 -19.10 -11.21
C ARG A 226 -0.66 -17.83 -11.82
N LEU A 227 -1.11 -17.38 -13.00
CA LEU A 227 -0.49 -16.24 -13.69
C LEU A 227 -0.45 -14.97 -12.84
N GLN A 228 -1.57 -14.64 -12.17
CA GLN A 228 -1.62 -13.44 -11.34
C GLN A 228 -0.57 -13.48 -10.21
N ARG A 229 -0.41 -14.64 -9.55
CA ARG A 229 0.62 -14.83 -8.53
C ARG A 229 2.03 -14.76 -9.13
N ALA A 230 2.25 -15.35 -10.30
CA ALA A 230 3.54 -15.27 -10.98
C ALA A 230 3.93 -13.83 -11.33
N PHE A 231 2.98 -12.99 -11.75
CA PHE A 231 3.22 -11.56 -11.97
C PHE A 231 3.53 -10.81 -10.68
N GLU A 232 2.83 -11.11 -9.59
CA GLU A 232 3.11 -10.52 -8.28
C GLU A 232 4.50 -10.94 -7.79
N ASP A 233 4.86 -12.21 -7.90
CA ASP A 233 6.20 -12.71 -7.55
C ASP A 233 7.29 -12.06 -8.42
N GLN A 234 7.02 -11.75 -9.69
CA GLN A 234 7.95 -11.01 -10.54
C GLN A 234 8.07 -9.54 -10.14
N ALA A 235 6.96 -8.88 -9.81
CA ALA A 235 6.94 -7.49 -9.39
C ALA A 235 7.64 -7.29 -8.02
N LEU A 236 7.49 -8.26 -7.11
CA LEU A 236 8.07 -8.26 -5.77
C LEU A 236 9.50 -8.80 -5.71
N ARG A 237 10.10 -9.22 -6.84
CA ARG A 237 11.52 -9.57 -6.93
C ARG A 237 12.26 -8.40 -7.57
N PRO A 238 12.50 -7.29 -6.85
CA PRO A 238 13.42 -6.31 -7.35
C PRO A 238 14.79 -7.00 -7.52
N GLU A 239 15.46 -6.72 -8.65
CA GLU A 239 16.92 -6.83 -8.66
C GLU A 239 17.41 -6.04 -7.45
N GLN A 240 18.27 -6.62 -6.62
CA GLN A 240 18.73 -5.96 -5.39
C GLN A 240 19.15 -4.53 -5.74
N PRO A 241 18.47 -3.51 -5.18
CA PRO A 241 18.71 -2.15 -5.59
C PRO A 241 20.16 -1.81 -5.28
N PHE A 242 20.85 -1.26 -6.27
CA PHE A 242 22.18 -0.73 -6.04
C PHE A 242 22.06 0.47 -5.11
N VAL A 243 22.54 0.33 -3.87
CA VAL A 243 22.67 1.44 -2.94
C VAL A 243 24.15 1.83 -2.92
N PRO A 244 24.53 2.97 -3.52
CA PRO A 244 25.92 3.40 -3.45
C PRO A 244 26.31 3.60 -1.99
N SER A 245 27.40 2.96 -1.57
CA SER A 245 27.96 3.17 -0.24
C SER A 245 28.35 4.64 -0.10
N GLY A 246 27.78 5.36 0.88
CA GLY A 246 27.85 6.81 1.03
C GLY A 246 29.23 7.41 1.39
N GLY A 247 30.34 6.82 0.95
CA GLY A 247 31.69 7.39 1.07
C GLY A 247 32.10 8.07 -0.24
N ARG A 248 32.27 9.40 -0.23
CA ARG A 248 32.65 10.15 -1.44
C ARG A 248 34.08 9.87 -1.96
N ASP A 249 34.93 9.18 -1.19
CA ASP A 249 36.38 9.20 -1.44
C ASP A 249 37.08 7.82 -1.51
N GLU A 250 36.39 6.69 -1.40
CA GLU A 250 37.02 5.36 -1.50
C GLU A 250 36.20 4.44 -2.41
N VAL A 251 36.36 4.62 -3.72
CA VAL A 251 35.95 3.64 -4.72
C VAL A 251 37.05 2.57 -4.79
N GLU A 252 37.18 1.77 -3.73
CA GLU A 252 37.87 0.48 -3.86
C GLU A 252 36.93 -0.50 -4.57
N ASP A 253 37.49 -1.23 -5.54
CA ASP A 253 36.88 -2.02 -6.61
C ASP A 253 36.06 -3.26 -6.15
N GLY A 254 35.51 -3.24 -4.92
CA GLY A 254 34.65 -4.27 -4.33
C GLY A 254 33.27 -3.77 -3.88
N ALA A 255 32.87 -2.55 -4.31
CA ALA A 255 31.75 -1.75 -3.82
C ALA A 255 30.31 -2.29 -4.07
N LEU A 256 30.15 -3.57 -4.40
CA LEU A 256 28.84 -4.16 -4.73
C LEU A 256 28.14 -4.85 -3.55
N ASP A 257 28.88 -5.17 -2.48
CA ASP A 257 28.31 -5.88 -1.34
C ASP A 257 28.33 -5.03 -0.07
N HIS A 258 27.15 -4.62 0.39
CA HIS A 258 26.99 -4.03 1.72
C HIS A 258 27.51 -4.99 2.80
N LYS A 259 28.35 -4.45 3.70
CA LYS A 259 29.00 -5.25 4.75
C LYS A 259 27.95 -5.91 5.64
N LEU A 260 28.07 -7.22 5.82
CA LEU A 260 27.31 -7.94 6.84
C LEU A 260 27.84 -7.56 8.23
N ALA A 261 26.92 -7.33 9.17
CA ALA A 261 27.24 -7.10 10.56
C ALA A 261 27.94 -8.32 11.15
N LYS A 262 29.19 -8.14 11.60
CA LYS A 262 30.03 -9.22 12.14
C LYS A 262 30.74 -8.77 13.42
N PRO A 263 30.34 -9.24 14.61
CA PRO A 263 29.28 -10.22 14.85
C PRO A 263 27.86 -9.68 14.55
N PRO A 264 26.83 -10.54 14.46
CA PRO A 264 25.45 -10.08 14.36
C PRO A 264 25.03 -9.19 15.53
N LEU A 265 24.22 -8.17 15.26
CA LEU A 265 23.71 -7.26 16.29
C LEU A 265 22.75 -7.99 17.24
N GLN A 266 22.91 -7.74 18.54
CA GLN A 266 22.01 -8.28 19.57
C GLN A 266 20.80 -7.35 19.74
N LEU A 267 19.59 -7.89 19.48
CA LEU A 267 18.35 -7.12 19.41
C LEU A 267 17.44 -7.30 20.64
N VAL A 268 17.80 -8.19 21.56
CA VAL A 268 16.99 -8.49 22.73
C VAL A 268 16.97 -7.28 23.67
N GLY A 269 15.78 -6.86 24.09
CA GLY A 269 15.59 -5.73 25.00
C GLY A 269 15.85 -4.36 24.36
N LEU A 270 15.83 -4.27 23.02
CA LEU A 270 15.86 -3.00 22.30
C LEU A 270 14.43 -2.54 21.97
N PRO A 271 14.16 -1.23 22.01
CA PRO A 271 12.92 -0.65 21.53
C PRO A 271 12.55 -1.12 20.12
N SER A 272 11.34 -1.66 19.94
CA SER A 272 10.84 -2.12 18.65
C SER A 272 9.37 -1.77 18.37
N PHE A 273 8.99 -1.82 17.09
CA PHE A 273 7.65 -1.63 16.57
C PHE A 273 7.31 -2.63 15.47
N GLY A 274 6.09 -3.16 15.48
CA GLY A 274 5.65 -4.26 14.63
C GLY A 274 5.66 -5.60 15.37
N LYS A 275 4.90 -6.56 14.83
CA LYS A 275 4.59 -7.83 15.50
C LYS A 275 5.72 -8.86 15.34
N GLY A 276 5.87 -9.69 16.38
CA GLY A 276 6.55 -10.98 16.31
C GLY A 276 8.08 -10.93 16.35
N LYS A 277 8.70 -11.90 17.05
CA LYS A 277 10.17 -12.11 17.01
C LYS A 277 10.63 -12.70 15.68
N ASP A 278 9.70 -13.30 14.94
CA ASP A 278 9.94 -14.00 13.67
C ASP A 278 9.91 -13.06 12.45
N ALA A 279 9.42 -11.82 12.62
CA ALA A 279 9.47 -10.78 11.59
C ALA A 279 10.91 -10.30 11.34
N ILE A 280 11.20 -9.93 10.09
CA ILE A 280 12.50 -9.43 9.67
C ILE A 280 12.78 -8.10 10.39
N PRO A 281 13.87 -8.00 11.18
CA PRO A 281 14.22 -6.76 11.83
C PRO A 281 14.85 -5.77 10.84
N ILE A 282 14.27 -4.58 10.75
CA ILE A 282 14.94 -3.39 10.23
C ILE A 282 15.47 -2.60 11.41
N ILE A 283 16.78 -2.59 11.58
CA ILE A 283 17.43 -1.95 12.73
C ILE A 283 17.84 -0.54 12.33
N LEU A 284 17.34 0.45 13.04
CA LEU A 284 17.72 1.85 12.91
C LEU A 284 18.67 2.25 14.04
N LEU A 285 19.91 2.55 13.67
CA LEU A 285 20.95 2.99 14.59
C LEU A 285 21.11 4.50 14.50
N CYS A 286 20.63 5.22 15.51
CA CYS A 286 20.75 6.67 15.61
C CYS A 286 20.50 7.18 17.04
N HIS A 287 20.83 8.45 17.29
CA HIS A 287 20.38 9.15 18.50
C HIS A 287 19.12 9.98 18.22
N PRO A 288 18.23 10.15 19.22
CA PRO A 288 16.94 10.80 19.03
C PRO A 288 17.09 12.30 18.71
N ASN A 289 18.18 12.97 19.09
CA ASN A 289 18.39 14.37 18.73
C ASN A 289 18.88 14.60 17.27
N ASN A 290 18.93 13.56 16.43
CA ASN A 290 19.36 13.67 15.03
C ASN A 290 18.15 13.84 14.11
N THR A 291 18.13 14.87 13.28
CA THR A 291 17.03 15.11 12.32
C THR A 291 16.88 13.98 11.29
N GLY A 292 17.99 13.36 10.88
CA GLY A 292 18.01 12.18 10.03
C GLY A 292 17.36 10.96 10.70
N CYS A 293 17.55 10.76 12.00
CA CYS A 293 16.88 9.71 12.79
C CYS A 293 15.35 9.88 12.71
N HIS A 294 14.87 11.11 12.91
CA HIS A 294 13.45 11.42 12.84
C HIS A 294 12.85 11.14 11.46
N SER A 295 13.50 11.61 10.39
CA SER A 295 13.08 11.35 9.03
C SER A 295 13.05 9.84 8.75
N MET A 296 14.06 9.11 9.20
CA MET A 296 14.14 7.66 9.00
C MET A 296 13.02 6.92 9.71
N MET A 297 12.69 7.27 10.95
CA MET A 297 11.60 6.62 11.67
C MET A 297 10.26 6.77 10.94
N ARG A 298 9.99 7.91 10.30
CA ARG A 298 8.79 8.10 9.46
C ARG A 298 8.81 7.18 8.24
N VAL A 299 9.96 7.05 7.58
CA VAL A 299 10.13 6.16 6.43
C VAL A 299 9.92 4.70 6.84
N LEU A 300 10.56 4.26 7.92
CA LEU A 300 10.45 2.88 8.40
C LEU A 300 9.04 2.53 8.88
N ARG A 301 8.32 3.46 9.53
CA ARG A 301 6.90 3.27 9.86
C ARG A 301 6.05 3.02 8.61
N THR A 302 6.38 3.66 7.50
CA THR A 302 5.72 3.36 6.23
C THR A 302 6.01 1.94 5.79
N GLN A 303 7.25 1.45 5.93
CA GLN A 303 7.59 0.05 5.61
C GLN A 303 6.85 -0.95 6.50
N GLN A 304 6.77 -0.71 7.82
CA GLN A 304 5.98 -1.57 8.71
C GLN A 304 4.49 -1.53 8.34
N SER A 305 3.93 -0.37 7.96
CA SER A 305 2.53 -0.31 7.51
C SER A 305 2.27 -1.12 6.22
N VAL A 306 3.28 -1.25 5.36
CA VAL A 306 3.22 -2.03 4.13
C VAL A 306 3.37 -3.53 4.42
N TYR A 307 4.19 -3.89 5.40
CA TYR A 307 4.55 -5.27 5.78
C TYR A 307 4.31 -5.53 7.29
N PRO A 308 3.06 -5.40 7.78
CA PRO A 308 2.79 -5.36 9.22
C PRO A 308 3.11 -6.66 9.96
N ASP A 309 3.02 -7.79 9.25
CA ASP A 309 3.25 -9.13 9.79
C ASP A 309 4.66 -9.64 9.50
N ASP A 310 5.35 -9.06 8.52
CA ASP A 310 6.63 -9.57 8.03
C ASP A 310 7.84 -8.73 8.48
N VAL A 311 7.61 -7.47 8.89
CA VAL A 311 8.65 -6.51 9.25
C VAL A 311 8.44 -5.98 10.65
N ARG A 312 9.52 -5.95 11.42
CA ARG A 312 9.61 -5.21 12.68
C ARG A 312 10.72 -4.18 12.62
N ILE A 313 10.46 -2.98 13.11
CA ILE A 313 11.47 -1.93 13.25
C ILE A 313 12.09 -2.06 14.62
N VAL A 314 13.42 -1.99 14.73
CA VAL A 314 14.14 -1.95 15.99
C VAL A 314 14.94 -0.67 16.04
N TRP A 315 14.70 0.18 17.03
CA TRP A 315 15.55 1.34 17.28
C TRP A 315 16.69 0.95 18.22
N ALA A 316 17.89 1.42 17.91
CA ALA A 316 19.05 1.20 18.73
C ALA A 316 19.89 2.48 18.89
N PRO A 317 20.39 2.78 20.10
CA PRO A 317 21.08 4.04 20.36
C PRO A 317 22.46 4.06 19.71
N TRP A 318 22.72 5.03 18.84
CA TRP A 318 24.05 5.20 18.23
C TRP A 318 24.41 6.68 18.04
N PHE A 319 25.62 7.07 18.43
CA PHE A 319 26.24 8.37 18.21
C PHE A 319 27.76 8.26 18.36
N ASP A 320 28.55 8.98 17.56
CA ASP A 320 30.00 8.91 17.67
C ASP A 320 30.52 9.54 18.96
N VAL A 321 30.81 8.69 19.96
CA VAL A 321 31.34 9.08 21.28
C VAL A 321 32.63 9.90 21.21
N THR A 322 33.39 9.80 20.11
CA THR A 322 34.67 10.51 19.96
C THR A 322 34.51 11.91 19.37
N GLN A 323 33.46 12.12 18.58
CA GLN A 323 33.23 13.38 17.86
C GLN A 323 32.18 14.27 18.53
N THR A 324 31.28 13.71 19.32
CA THR A 324 30.20 14.49 19.92
C THR A 324 30.58 15.02 21.31
N THR A 325 30.53 16.34 21.46
CA THR A 325 30.68 17.02 22.76
C THR A 325 29.53 16.73 23.72
N ARG A 326 28.45 16.10 23.24
CA ARG A 326 27.22 15.79 24.00
C ARG A 326 27.06 14.29 24.29
N ALA A 327 28.16 13.53 24.32
CA ALA A 327 28.11 12.06 24.47
C ALA A 327 27.41 11.63 25.76
N ALA A 328 27.62 12.35 26.87
CA ALA A 328 26.96 12.08 28.15
C ALA A 328 25.44 12.23 28.04
N GLU A 329 24.96 13.31 27.43
CA GLU A 329 23.52 13.55 27.24
C GLU A 329 22.89 12.50 26.32
N MET A 330 23.55 12.15 25.22
CA MET A 330 23.05 11.11 24.31
C MET A 330 23.02 9.73 24.99
N THR A 331 23.97 9.45 25.87
CA THR A 331 23.98 8.25 26.72
C THR A 331 22.76 8.24 27.64
N MET A 332 22.43 9.38 28.26
CA MET A 332 21.26 9.50 29.14
C MET A 332 19.94 9.21 28.40
N TYR A 333 19.80 9.70 27.15
CA TYR A 333 18.62 9.40 26.34
C TYR A 333 18.52 7.93 25.94
N GLY A 334 19.66 7.32 25.56
CA GLY A 334 19.74 5.89 25.26
C GLY A 334 19.37 5.02 26.47
N ASP A 335 19.97 5.30 27.63
CA ASP A 335 19.72 4.54 28.86
C ASP A 335 18.26 4.71 29.34
N ALA A 336 17.67 5.91 29.17
CA ALA A 336 16.25 6.13 29.45
C ALA A 336 15.34 5.30 28.54
N ALA A 337 15.64 5.22 27.24
CA ALA A 337 14.88 4.40 26.30
C ALA A 337 14.97 2.90 26.60
N LEU A 338 16.18 2.40 26.92
CA LEU A 338 16.38 1.01 27.35
C LEU A 338 15.69 0.71 28.68
N CYS A 339 15.60 1.68 29.58
CA CYS A 339 14.85 1.52 30.82
C CYS A 339 13.34 1.52 30.63
N ALA A 340 12.81 2.40 29.78
CA ALA A 340 11.39 2.39 29.44
C ALA A 340 11.00 1.01 28.86
N GLU A 341 11.86 0.41 28.02
CA GLU A 341 11.68 -0.95 27.52
C GLU A 341 11.59 -2.01 28.64
N GLN A 342 12.38 -1.88 29.71
CA GLN A 342 12.39 -2.84 30.82
C GLN A 342 11.23 -2.66 31.81
N ILE A 343 10.89 -1.40 32.12
CA ILE A 343 9.85 -1.08 33.12
C ILE A 343 8.47 -1.39 32.56
N GLY A 344 8.30 -1.17 31.26
CA GLY A 344 7.00 -1.17 30.64
C GLY A 344 6.30 0.17 30.80
N THR A 345 5.41 0.44 29.86
CA THR A 345 4.37 1.46 29.94
C THR A 345 3.06 0.76 29.67
N SER A 346 1.92 1.32 30.06
CA SER A 346 0.63 0.82 29.56
C SER A 346 0.55 1.20 28.08
N PRO A 347 0.80 0.29 27.12
CA PRO A 347 0.79 0.68 25.72
C PRO A 347 -0.66 0.63 25.26
N ASP A 348 -1.21 1.77 24.84
CA ASP A 348 -2.46 1.78 24.06
C ASP A 348 -2.25 1.15 22.66
N ASP A 349 -0.99 1.01 22.23
CA ASP A 349 -0.57 0.45 20.95
C ASP A 349 0.07 -0.94 21.14
N PHE A 350 -0.68 -1.99 20.78
CA PHE A 350 -0.23 -3.39 20.91
C PHE A 350 0.97 -3.75 20.03
N ASP A 351 1.29 -2.93 19.03
CA ASP A 351 2.39 -3.19 18.09
C ASP A 351 3.66 -2.42 18.46
N ALA A 352 3.63 -1.56 19.48
CA ALA A 352 4.77 -0.79 19.96
C ALA A 352 5.28 -1.29 21.31
N SER A 353 6.59 -1.54 21.39
CA SER A 353 7.23 -1.73 22.69
C SER A 353 7.24 -0.43 23.52
N PRO A 354 7.24 -0.52 24.86
CA PRO A 354 7.36 0.63 25.76
C PRO A 354 8.53 1.56 25.45
N GLY A 355 9.71 1.01 25.14
CA GLY A 355 10.87 1.79 24.77
C GLY A 355 10.71 2.47 23.41
N TRP A 356 9.94 1.89 22.48
CA TRP A 356 9.65 2.54 21.20
C TRP A 356 8.71 3.74 21.39
N VAL A 357 7.67 3.59 22.21
CA VAL A 357 6.78 4.70 22.59
C VAL A 357 7.60 5.84 23.21
N TRP A 358 8.53 5.51 24.10
CA TRP A 358 9.48 6.48 24.68
C TRP A 358 10.30 7.23 23.63
N VAL A 359 10.95 6.51 22.71
CA VAL A 359 11.81 7.11 21.67
C VAL A 359 11.00 8.06 20.79
N ASN A 360 9.79 7.67 20.39
CA ASN A 360 8.90 8.52 19.60
C ASN A 360 8.47 9.77 20.36
N LYS A 361 8.09 9.64 21.62
CA LYS A 361 7.67 10.79 22.43
C LYS A 361 8.82 11.76 22.64
N LEU A 362 10.03 11.24 22.93
CA LEU A 362 11.23 12.06 23.05
C LEU A 362 11.49 12.86 21.77
N LEU A 363 11.37 12.22 20.61
CA LEU A 363 11.48 12.87 19.30
C LEU A 363 10.44 13.96 19.07
N GLU A 364 9.18 13.69 19.41
CA GLU A 364 8.08 14.68 19.33
C GLU A 364 8.36 15.89 20.23
N VAL A 365 8.80 15.66 21.47
CA VAL A 365 9.12 16.73 22.42
C VAL A 365 10.30 17.56 21.91
N ILE A 366 11.39 16.92 21.45
CA ILE A 366 12.57 17.63 20.89
C ILE A 366 12.15 18.52 19.71
N ASN A 367 11.32 18.00 18.80
CA ASN A 367 10.85 18.76 17.65
C ASN A 367 9.97 19.95 18.05
N ARG A 368 9.04 19.76 19.00
CA ARG A 368 8.15 20.83 19.49
C ARG A 368 8.93 21.98 20.16
N GLN A 369 10.05 21.67 20.81
CA GLN A 369 10.82 22.66 21.56
C GLN A 369 11.67 23.59 20.67
N HIS A 370 11.70 23.40 19.34
CA HIS A 370 12.30 24.29 18.34
C HIS A 370 13.48 25.15 18.86
N GLN A 371 14.62 24.53 19.11
CA GLN A 371 15.89 25.14 19.57
C GLN A 371 16.01 25.51 21.06
N ARG A 372 14.98 25.37 21.89
CA ARG A 372 15.15 25.53 23.34
C ARG A 372 16.01 24.41 23.89
N VAL A 373 17.22 24.75 24.35
CA VAL A 373 18.13 23.81 25.00
C VAL A 373 17.58 23.48 26.38
N MET A 374 16.98 22.30 26.51
CA MET A 374 16.56 21.74 27.79
C MET A 374 17.66 20.83 28.34
N PRO A 375 17.99 20.91 29.64
CA PRO A 375 18.84 19.90 30.27
C PRO A 375 18.28 18.48 30.05
N PRO A 376 19.12 17.48 29.81
CA PRO A 376 18.68 16.13 29.49
C PRO A 376 17.78 15.51 30.57
N GLU A 377 18.01 15.81 31.85
CA GLU A 377 17.18 15.34 32.96
C GLU A 377 15.76 15.89 32.86
N LYS A 378 15.62 17.20 32.67
CA LYS A 378 14.31 17.84 32.53
C LYS A 378 13.56 17.32 31.30
N LEU A 379 14.27 17.02 30.22
CA LEU A 379 13.67 16.46 29.01
C LEU A 379 13.19 15.03 29.26
N ILE A 380 13.98 14.21 29.94
CA ILE A 380 13.58 12.86 30.35
C ILE A 380 12.37 12.94 31.27
N ASP A 381 12.37 13.83 32.26
CA ASP A 381 11.23 13.98 33.17
C ASP A 381 9.96 14.42 32.42
N LEU A 382 10.09 15.34 31.46
CA LEU A 382 8.96 15.77 30.64
C LEU A 382 8.37 14.60 29.83
N VAL A 383 9.22 13.78 29.20
CA VAL A 383 8.77 12.62 28.42
C VAL A 383 8.14 11.55 29.32
N ALA A 384 8.69 11.31 30.51
CA ALA A 384 8.14 10.39 31.51
C ALA A 384 6.77 10.85 32.01
N GLY A 385 6.61 12.14 32.28
CA GLY A 385 5.32 12.72 32.65
C GLY A 385 4.28 12.61 31.54
N GLU A 386 4.65 12.80 30.26
CA GLU A 386 3.72 12.64 29.13
C GLU A 386 3.33 11.19 28.82
N LEU A 387 4.07 10.21 29.35
CA LEU A 387 3.84 8.77 29.16
C LEU A 387 3.42 8.05 30.45
N ASP A 388 3.13 8.80 31.51
CA ASP A 388 2.77 8.28 32.84
C ASP A 388 3.74 7.21 33.38
N ILE A 389 5.04 7.37 33.10
CA ILE A 389 6.10 6.48 33.62
C ILE A 389 6.48 6.92 35.04
N ASP A 390 6.51 5.98 35.98
CA ASP A 390 6.95 6.27 37.34
C ASP A 390 8.41 6.77 37.36
N PHE A 391 8.59 8.03 37.76
CA PHE A 391 9.89 8.70 37.80
C PHE A 391 10.91 7.98 38.69
N GLY A 392 10.46 7.41 39.81
CA GLY A 392 11.31 6.69 40.75
C GLY A 392 11.85 5.41 40.14
N GLN A 393 10.99 4.62 39.50
CA GLN A 393 11.36 3.39 38.79
C GLN A 393 12.28 3.70 37.60
N LEU A 394 11.97 4.73 36.81
CA LEU A 394 12.80 5.14 35.68
C LEU A 394 14.19 5.56 36.14
N SER A 395 14.27 6.39 37.19
CA SER A 395 15.55 6.84 37.76
C SER A 395 16.36 5.69 38.34
N ALA A 396 15.73 4.81 39.12
CA ALA A 396 16.39 3.63 39.70
C ALA A 396 16.88 2.66 38.61
N CYS A 397 16.08 2.45 37.55
CA CYS A 397 16.50 1.66 36.40
C CYS A 397 17.71 2.28 35.70
N ARG A 398 17.68 3.59 35.42
CA ARG A 398 18.77 4.28 34.70
C ARG A 398 20.07 4.22 35.48
N ALA A 399 20.01 4.32 36.81
CA ALA A 399 21.18 4.12 37.66
C ALA A 399 21.77 2.70 37.52
N ARG A 400 20.92 1.67 37.45
CA ARG A 400 21.32 0.26 37.23
C ARG A 400 21.84 -0.01 35.81
N LEU A 401 21.31 0.68 34.80
CA LEU A 401 21.72 0.55 33.40
C LEU A 401 22.76 1.59 32.96
N ALA A 402 23.39 2.31 33.90
CA ALA A 402 24.37 3.33 33.56
C ALA A 402 25.44 2.77 32.62
N ASN A 403 25.69 3.48 31.51
CA ASN A 403 26.63 3.11 30.45
C ASN A 403 26.22 1.92 29.56
N LYS A 404 25.03 1.34 29.72
CA LYS A 404 24.58 0.25 28.84
C LYS A 404 24.46 0.69 27.38
N THR A 405 24.10 1.95 27.14
CA THR A 405 24.16 2.55 25.81
C THR A 405 25.58 2.54 25.22
N LEU A 406 26.59 2.93 26.00
CA LEU A 406 27.99 2.95 25.54
C LEU A 406 28.52 1.54 25.24
N GLU A 407 28.19 0.57 26.09
CA GLU A 407 28.51 -0.85 25.85
C GLU A 407 27.85 -1.37 24.56
N TRP A 408 26.59 -1.00 24.31
CA TRP A 408 25.88 -1.39 23.09
C TRP A 408 26.55 -0.77 21.86
N ILE A 409 26.89 0.52 21.92
CA ILE A 409 27.56 1.26 20.86
C ILE A 409 28.90 0.62 20.50
N GLU A 410 29.69 0.21 21.52
CA GLU A 410 30.96 -0.48 21.29
C GLU A 410 30.76 -1.80 20.55
N ARG A 411 29.73 -2.58 20.90
CA ARG A 411 29.38 -3.81 20.19
C ARG A 411 28.92 -3.54 18.75
N ALA A 412 28.12 -2.50 18.52
CA ALA A 412 27.67 -2.12 17.18
C ALA A 412 28.86 -1.70 16.29
N ARG A 413 29.82 -0.95 16.84
CA ARG A 413 31.09 -0.61 16.16
C ARG A 413 31.90 -1.84 15.79
N LYS A 414 32.06 -2.78 16.74
CA LYS A 414 32.72 -4.08 16.48
C LYS A 414 32.00 -4.89 15.40
N SER A 415 30.69 -4.68 15.25
CA SER A 415 29.88 -5.30 14.20
C SER A 415 30.03 -4.64 12.83
N GLY A 416 30.78 -3.53 12.73
CA GLY A 416 31.07 -2.82 11.48
C GLY A 416 30.27 -1.55 11.25
N VAL A 417 29.44 -1.12 12.21
CA VAL A 417 28.67 0.13 12.10
C VAL A 417 29.58 1.30 12.46
N THR A 418 29.82 2.21 11.51
CA THR A 418 30.77 3.32 11.71
C THR A 418 30.10 4.68 11.74
N ARG A 419 28.93 4.82 11.11
CA ARG A 419 28.21 6.10 10.99
C ARG A 419 26.75 5.98 11.41
N GLN A 420 26.09 7.14 11.53
CA GLN A 420 24.66 7.26 11.78
C GLN A 420 24.03 8.36 10.89
N PRO A 421 22.72 8.32 10.61
CA PRO A 421 21.86 7.16 10.82
C PRO A 421 22.34 5.98 9.95
N ALA A 422 22.33 4.78 10.52
CA ALA A 422 22.60 3.56 9.81
C ALA A 422 21.39 2.64 9.89
N LEU A 423 21.12 1.95 8.79
CA LEU A 423 20.11 0.91 8.71
C LEU A 423 20.79 -0.45 8.63
N VAL A 424 20.23 -1.44 9.32
CA VAL A 424 20.60 -2.84 9.11
C VAL A 424 19.36 -3.62 8.70
N ILE A 425 19.38 -4.17 7.50
CA ILE A 425 18.29 -4.94 6.88
C ILE A 425 18.89 -6.28 6.43
N GLY A 426 18.31 -7.40 6.86
CA GLY A 426 18.88 -8.73 6.55
C GLY A 426 20.29 -8.95 7.13
N GLY A 427 20.68 -8.18 8.16
CA GLY A 427 22.04 -8.20 8.71
C GLY A 427 23.08 -7.42 7.91
N ARG A 428 22.73 -6.80 6.77
CA ARG A 428 23.61 -5.93 5.99
C ARG A 428 23.52 -4.48 6.46
N ILE A 429 24.64 -3.79 6.52
CA ILE A 429 24.75 -2.40 7.00
C ILE A 429 24.65 -1.42 5.82
N TYR A 430 23.69 -0.50 5.91
CA TYR A 430 23.45 0.58 4.95
C TYR A 430 23.64 1.92 5.66
N GLU A 431 24.75 2.59 5.35
CA GLU A 431 25.06 3.93 5.89
C GLU A 431 24.61 5.00 4.88
N GLY A 432 23.84 5.99 5.35
CA GLY A 432 23.37 7.10 4.52
C GLY A 432 22.17 6.79 3.62
N LEU A 433 21.65 5.55 3.65
CA LEU A 433 20.43 5.17 2.94
C LEU A 433 19.22 5.90 3.55
N ASN A 434 18.55 6.75 2.77
CA ASN A 434 17.39 7.52 3.22
C ASN A 434 16.24 7.58 2.21
N ASP A 435 16.42 6.98 1.03
CA ASP A 435 15.38 6.93 0.01
C ASP A 435 14.34 5.85 0.36
N PRO A 436 13.05 6.21 0.54
CA PRO A 436 12.01 5.27 0.91
C PRO A 436 11.82 4.13 -0.09
N THR A 437 11.99 4.41 -1.38
CA THR A 437 11.81 3.42 -2.44
C THR A 437 12.93 2.40 -2.43
N GLN A 438 14.18 2.83 -2.27
CA GLN A 438 15.33 1.91 -2.08
C GLN A 438 15.18 1.06 -0.82
N ILE A 439 14.76 1.65 0.31
CA ILE A 439 14.53 0.89 1.54
C ILE A 439 13.44 -0.17 1.32
N GLN A 440 12.34 0.19 0.65
CA GLN A 440 11.28 -0.77 0.33
C GLN A 440 11.78 -1.92 -0.54
N GLN A 441 12.56 -1.62 -1.58
CA GLN A 441 13.14 -2.64 -2.47
C GLN A 441 14.10 -3.58 -1.72
N LEU A 442 14.87 -3.08 -0.76
CA LEU A 442 15.71 -3.93 0.10
C LEU A 442 14.88 -4.84 1.00
N VAL A 443 13.80 -4.31 1.60
CA VAL A 443 12.87 -5.11 2.40
C VAL A 443 12.23 -6.21 1.55
N GLU A 444 11.77 -5.88 0.34
CA GLU A 444 11.23 -6.83 -0.62
C GLU A 444 12.24 -7.91 -1.01
N ALA A 445 13.50 -7.53 -1.22
CA ALA A 445 14.58 -8.48 -1.53
C ALA A 445 14.85 -9.46 -0.38
N GLU A 446 14.75 -9.02 0.87
CA GLU A 446 14.88 -9.90 2.05
C GLU A 446 13.63 -10.77 2.28
N LEU A 447 12.44 -10.27 1.96
CA LEU A 447 11.18 -11.01 2.06
C LEU A 447 10.98 -11.99 0.91
N ALA A 448 11.59 -11.74 -0.24
CA ALA A 448 11.53 -12.64 -1.38
C ALA A 448 12.02 -14.03 -0.93
N PRO A 449 11.31 -15.11 -1.26
CA PRO A 449 11.70 -16.46 -0.85
C PRO A 449 13.10 -16.76 -1.37
N GLY A 450 14.07 -16.63 -0.48
CA GLY A 450 15.48 -16.87 -0.78
C GLY A 450 15.71 -18.31 -1.20
N VAL A 451 16.89 -18.57 -1.75
CA VAL A 451 17.36 -19.93 -2.08
C VAL A 451 17.21 -20.88 -0.87
N LEU A 452 17.31 -20.36 0.36
CA LEU A 452 17.15 -21.12 1.60
C LEU A 452 15.71 -21.59 1.86
N ALA A 453 14.68 -20.86 1.42
CA ALA A 453 13.27 -21.30 1.54
C ALA A 453 12.92 -22.41 0.54
N ARG A 454 13.71 -22.58 -0.54
CA ARG A 454 13.54 -23.70 -1.47
C ARG A 454 14.10 -25.01 -0.91
N CYS A 455 15.12 -24.95 -0.04
CA CYS A 455 15.69 -26.14 0.58
C CYS A 455 14.79 -26.79 1.64
N SER A 456 13.84 -26.05 2.22
CA SER A 456 12.91 -26.61 3.22
C SER A 456 11.68 -27.27 2.61
N THR A 457 11.36 -27.02 1.33
CA THR A 457 10.17 -27.57 0.67
C THR A 457 10.48 -28.60 -0.42
N ILE A 458 11.71 -28.67 -0.91
CA ILE A 458 12.18 -29.73 -1.79
C ILE A 458 13.43 -30.28 -1.12
N GLY A 459 13.42 -31.55 -0.74
CA GLY A 459 14.52 -32.23 -0.06
C GLY A 459 15.81 -32.13 -0.88
N CYS A 460 16.57 -31.06 -0.66
CA CYS A 460 17.92 -30.92 -1.17
C CYS A 460 18.79 -31.88 -0.37
N SER A 461 19.02 -33.08 -0.92
CA SER A 461 20.15 -33.89 -0.53
C SER A 461 21.41 -33.10 -0.87
N THR A 462 22.25 -32.88 0.14
CA THR A 462 23.61 -32.43 -0.04
C THR A 462 24.39 -33.55 -0.73
N GLU A 463 24.67 -33.38 -2.02
CA GLU A 463 25.80 -34.04 -2.69
C GLU A 463 26.98 -33.07 -2.76
#